data_AF-A0A0C3NWM2-F1
#
_entry.id   AF-A0A0C3NWM2-F1
#
_cell.length_a   1.000
_cell.length_b   1.000
_cell.length_c   1.000
_cell.angle_alpha   90.00
_cell.angle_beta   90.00
_cell.angle_gamma   90.00
#
_symmetry.space_group_name_H-M   'P 1'
#
loop_
_entity.id
_entity.type
_entity.pdbx_description
1 polymer ?
#
loop_
_entity_poly.entity_id
_entity_poly.type
_entity_poly.pdbx_seq_one_letter_code
_entity_poly.pdbx_strand_id
1 'polypeptide(L)'
;GWKQIIHPDAGCYYVYPEQNIYTWSNISDTRVRCLVMEAVQQLDRRSELQSWLQGDKDICVVLDVEDYSSQTCLYYFVSHIDQRIFWLREHSDVKLRCASKQKHCELFPTPHSLTHDVINYMKDVLIQASGERMTVKYSTSPYTMDDLSHMLCLVKEIEGSRPDSKMRCSDHSAWVIAKLMSLHVNGVLRSSYGQIDDYFDIDYSGMTGRGPYERSWLMILLDPLLFRCADAYAEQLYAFYDSFSPESWSRFVRKVDVSIRDSNLLATVLLSTSVGFLQIGSIDAATGPGKRSAVQIIVYTSIICSIGSIIVGLLMTQQYRAKGADTPLRAVALLKRILKKPYGLERLAIVCCLPTVLLVWSLVTFLTALCVVFYYQTGIAVRIPVTVALGVIFLSLIGCLHTSGMQLFPREARNGRHKEETTTSLANIALLVRRLRATSYREF
;
A
#
# COMPACT_ATOMS: atom_id res chain seq x y z
N GLY A 1 -40.55 23.92 5.94
CA GLY A 1 -39.34 24.00 5.10
C GLY A 1 -38.51 22.74 5.22
N TRP A 2 -37.66 22.64 6.25
CA TRP A 2 -36.71 21.53 6.41
C TRP A 2 -37.36 20.21 6.87
N LYS A 3 -36.88 19.10 6.32
CA LYS A 3 -37.24 17.72 6.69
C LYS A 3 -35.99 16.98 7.16
N GLN A 4 -36.08 16.30 8.29
CA GLN A 4 -35.04 15.42 8.79
C GLN A 4 -35.21 14.04 8.15
N ILE A 5 -34.13 13.47 7.62
CA ILE A 5 -34.09 12.13 7.03
C ILE A 5 -33.07 11.30 7.80
N ILE A 6 -33.44 10.07 8.16
CA ILE A 6 -32.55 9.12 8.83
C ILE A 6 -31.67 8.48 7.78
N HIS A 7 -30.36 8.57 7.95
CA HIS A 7 -29.42 8.00 7.00
C HIS A 7 -29.31 6.48 7.19
N PRO A 8 -29.26 5.67 6.11
CA PRO A 8 -29.12 4.22 6.18
C PRO A 8 -27.92 3.70 6.98
N ASP A 9 -26.80 4.43 6.98
CA ASP A 9 -25.53 4.01 7.60
C ASP A 9 -25.24 4.68 8.95
N ALA A 10 -25.51 5.99 9.09
CA ALA A 10 -25.12 6.75 10.28
C ALA A 10 -25.83 8.11 10.37
N GLY A 11 -26.49 8.38 11.50
CA GLY A 11 -27.03 9.71 11.83
C GLY A 11 -28.26 10.11 11.02
N CYS A 12 -28.45 11.42 10.89
CA CYS A 12 -29.51 12.02 10.11
C CYS A 12 -28.98 13.22 9.33
N TYR A 13 -29.59 13.49 8.18
CA TYR A 13 -29.34 14.69 7.40
C TYR A 13 -30.65 15.48 7.22
N TYR A 14 -30.53 16.73 6.81
CA TYR A 14 -31.67 17.62 6.62
C TYR A 14 -31.79 18.03 5.16
N VAL A 15 -33.03 18.09 4.67
CA VAL A 15 -33.36 18.48 3.30
C VAL A 15 -34.35 19.62 3.31
N TYR A 16 -34.12 20.64 2.48
CA TYR A 16 -35.08 21.69 2.16
C TYR A 16 -35.69 21.40 0.78
N PRO A 17 -36.87 20.75 0.71
CA PRO A 17 -37.37 20.18 -0.54
C PRO A 17 -37.75 21.21 -1.61
N GLU A 18 -38.06 22.44 -1.20
CA GLU A 18 -38.50 23.50 -2.13
C GLU A 18 -37.36 24.03 -3.02
N GLN A 19 -36.10 23.92 -2.56
CA GLN A 19 -34.92 24.40 -3.28
C GLN A 19 -33.86 23.29 -3.46
N ASN A 20 -34.21 22.01 -3.23
CA ASN A 20 -33.28 20.86 -3.31
C ASN A 20 -31.96 21.06 -2.54
N ILE A 21 -32.04 21.62 -1.33
CA ILE A 21 -30.86 21.88 -0.48
C ILE A 21 -30.70 20.78 0.56
N TYR A 22 -29.48 20.27 0.70
CA TYR A 22 -29.12 19.21 1.62
C TYR A 22 -28.06 19.70 2.62
N THR A 23 -28.11 19.21 3.85
CA THR A 23 -27.05 19.48 4.83
C THR A 23 -26.92 18.36 5.87
N TRP A 24 -25.70 18.12 6.32
CA TRP A 24 -25.40 17.29 7.49
C TRP A 24 -25.39 18.09 8.79
N SER A 25 -25.36 19.41 8.70
CA SER A 25 -25.32 20.30 9.86
C SER A 25 -26.65 20.26 10.62
N ASN A 26 -26.58 20.26 11.96
CA ASN A 26 -27.77 20.15 12.80
C ASN A 26 -28.61 21.43 12.77
N ILE A 27 -29.62 21.47 11.90
CA ILE A 27 -30.55 22.61 11.77
C ILE A 27 -31.41 22.84 13.02
N SER A 28 -31.48 21.88 13.94
CA SER A 28 -32.16 22.09 15.22
C SER A 28 -31.44 23.15 16.07
N ASP A 29 -30.14 23.38 15.85
CA ASP A 29 -29.42 24.49 16.46
C ASP A 29 -29.73 25.80 15.71
N THR A 30 -30.30 26.76 16.44
CA THR A 30 -30.67 28.08 15.92
C THR A 30 -29.48 28.80 15.27
N ARG A 31 -28.26 28.66 15.81
CA ARG A 31 -27.07 29.32 15.25
C ARG A 31 -26.70 28.75 13.89
N VAL A 32 -26.67 27.42 13.79
CA VAL A 32 -26.41 26.69 12.53
C VAL A 32 -27.47 27.02 11.51
N ARG A 33 -28.75 27.00 11.91
CA ARG A 33 -29.86 27.33 11.03
C ARG A 33 -29.74 28.77 10.50
N CYS A 34 -29.37 29.74 11.33
CA CYS A 34 -29.14 31.11 10.87
C CYS A 34 -28.03 31.19 9.82
N LEU A 35 -26.89 30.53 10.04
CA LEU A 35 -25.77 30.51 9.09
C LEU A 35 -26.16 29.84 7.76
N VAL A 36 -26.83 28.68 7.82
CA VAL A 36 -27.31 27.98 6.62
C VAL A 36 -28.31 28.83 5.86
N MET A 37 -29.30 29.43 6.55
CA MET A 37 -30.29 30.29 5.90
C MET A 37 -29.68 31.57 5.33
N GLU A 38 -28.65 32.14 5.97
CA GLU A 38 -27.91 33.26 5.42
C GLU A 38 -27.17 32.86 4.14
N ALA A 39 -26.52 31.70 4.12
CA ALA A 39 -25.91 31.16 2.91
C ALA A 39 -26.94 30.93 1.79
N VAL A 40 -28.12 30.39 2.12
CA VAL A 40 -29.25 30.25 1.17
C VAL A 40 -29.66 31.61 0.62
N GLN A 41 -29.82 32.64 1.46
CA GLN A 41 -30.16 33.99 0.99
C GLN A 41 -29.09 34.59 0.08
N GLN A 42 -27.80 34.34 0.35
CA GLN A 42 -26.71 34.79 -0.51
C GLN A 42 -26.72 34.07 -1.87
N LEU A 43 -27.12 32.81 -1.91
CA LEU A 43 -27.33 32.06 -3.15
C LEU A 43 -28.55 32.58 -3.91
N ASP A 44 -29.66 32.84 -3.22
CA ASP A 44 -30.91 33.36 -3.81
C ASP A 44 -30.75 34.76 -4.41
N ARG A 45 -29.82 35.59 -3.89
CA ARG A 45 -29.51 36.91 -4.49
C ARG A 45 -28.91 36.82 -5.90
N ARG A 46 -28.49 35.64 -6.34
CA ARG A 46 -27.94 35.43 -7.69
C ARG A 46 -29.04 34.84 -8.58
N SER A 47 -29.63 35.68 -9.42
CA SER A 47 -30.74 35.33 -10.31
C SER A 47 -30.47 34.11 -11.21
N GLU A 48 -29.22 33.89 -11.61
CA GLU A 48 -28.81 32.71 -12.40
C GLU A 48 -29.00 31.40 -11.62
N LEU A 49 -28.66 31.37 -10.34
CA LEU A 49 -28.76 30.19 -9.47
C LEU A 49 -30.20 29.87 -9.09
N GLN A 50 -31.01 30.90 -8.92
CA GLN A 50 -32.42 30.74 -8.64
C GLN A 50 -33.12 29.97 -9.78
N SER A 51 -32.72 30.21 -11.03
CA SER A 51 -33.24 29.49 -12.19
C SER A 51 -32.88 27.99 -12.17
N TRP A 52 -31.69 27.64 -11.69
CA TRP A 52 -31.25 26.24 -11.56
C TRP A 52 -31.93 25.54 -10.38
N LEU A 53 -32.00 26.19 -9.22
CA LEU A 53 -32.58 25.63 -7.99
C LEU A 53 -34.11 25.46 -8.05
N GLN A 54 -34.80 26.33 -8.79
CA GLN A 54 -36.26 26.28 -8.93
C GLN A 54 -36.71 25.59 -10.22
N GLY A 55 -35.92 25.67 -11.30
CA GLY A 55 -36.27 25.17 -12.62
C GLY A 55 -35.76 23.76 -12.92
N ASP A 56 -34.64 23.35 -12.33
CA ASP A 56 -33.98 22.07 -12.65
C ASP A 56 -34.00 21.14 -11.43
N LYS A 57 -34.82 20.08 -11.49
CA LYS A 57 -34.94 19.10 -10.39
C LYS A 57 -33.68 18.26 -10.20
N ASP A 58 -32.75 18.34 -11.14
CA ASP A 58 -31.55 17.50 -11.19
C ASP A 58 -30.30 18.18 -10.65
N ILE A 59 -30.41 19.45 -10.22
CA ILE A 59 -29.32 20.16 -9.52
C ILE A 59 -29.64 20.24 -8.03
N CYS A 60 -28.73 19.72 -7.21
CA CYS A 60 -28.81 19.78 -5.75
C CYS A 60 -27.69 20.64 -5.19
N VAL A 61 -27.98 21.38 -4.12
CA VAL A 61 -26.98 22.14 -3.36
C VAL A 61 -26.77 21.49 -2.01
N VAL A 62 -25.51 21.31 -1.65
CA VAL A 62 -25.16 20.88 -0.30
C VAL A 62 -24.49 22.02 0.43
N LEU A 63 -24.99 22.33 1.63
CA LEU A 63 -24.43 23.31 2.54
C LEU A 63 -23.91 22.59 3.78
N ASP A 64 -22.71 22.92 4.23
CA ASP A 64 -22.16 22.36 5.47
C ASP A 64 -21.40 23.41 6.25
N VAL A 65 -21.49 23.39 7.57
CA VAL A 65 -20.83 24.32 8.47
C VAL A 65 -19.56 23.64 9.00
N GLU A 66 -18.39 24.08 8.53
CA GLU A 66 -17.11 23.41 8.83
C GLU A 66 -16.67 23.61 10.29
N ASP A 67 -16.87 24.81 10.83
CA ASP A 67 -16.55 25.15 12.22
C ASP A 67 -17.55 26.19 12.76
N TYR A 68 -18.23 25.83 13.86
CA TYR A 68 -19.19 26.67 14.58
C TYR A 68 -18.60 28.02 15.02
N SER A 69 -17.26 28.11 15.15
CA SER A 69 -16.54 29.33 15.52
C SER A 69 -16.19 30.21 14.32
N SER A 70 -15.99 29.62 13.14
CA SER A 70 -15.51 30.32 11.94
C SER A 70 -16.60 31.09 11.18
N GLN A 71 -17.87 30.83 11.47
CA GLN A 71 -19.03 31.33 10.71
C GLN A 71 -18.94 31.07 9.19
N THR A 72 -18.13 30.09 8.77
CA THR A 72 -18.00 29.74 7.36
C THR A 72 -18.91 28.58 6.99
N CYS A 73 -19.62 28.72 5.85
CA CYS A 73 -20.44 27.67 5.27
C CYS A 73 -19.79 27.22 3.95
N LEU A 74 -19.42 25.95 3.90
CA LEU A 74 -18.97 25.28 2.69
C LEU A 74 -20.20 24.93 1.86
N TYR A 75 -20.06 25.07 0.54
CA TYR A 75 -21.10 24.65 -0.39
C TYR A 75 -20.50 23.90 -1.57
N TYR A 76 -21.30 23.02 -2.18
CA TYR A 76 -21.03 22.48 -3.49
C TYR A 76 -22.34 22.18 -4.23
N PHE A 77 -22.28 22.21 -5.56
CA PHE A 77 -23.39 21.87 -6.44
C PHE A 77 -23.19 20.48 -7.02
N VAL A 78 -24.28 19.75 -7.22
CA VAL A 78 -24.27 18.44 -7.87
C VAL A 78 -25.27 18.44 -9.01
N SER A 79 -24.78 18.21 -10.23
CA SER A 79 -25.64 17.92 -11.40
C SER A 79 -25.79 16.41 -11.53
N HIS A 80 -27.02 15.91 -11.39
CA HIS A 80 -27.31 14.49 -11.56
C HIS A 80 -27.26 14.06 -13.04
N ILE A 81 -27.55 14.97 -13.97
CA ILE A 81 -27.46 14.76 -15.43
C ILE A 81 -26.00 14.65 -15.85
N ASP A 82 -25.19 15.67 -15.57
CA ASP A 82 -23.79 15.74 -16.03
C ASP A 82 -22.84 14.83 -15.23
N GLN A 83 -23.36 14.25 -14.15
CA GLN A 83 -22.65 13.42 -13.19
C GLN A 83 -21.43 14.10 -12.55
N ARG A 84 -21.55 15.39 -12.26
CA ARG A 84 -20.43 16.23 -11.79
C ARG A 84 -20.78 16.99 -10.52
N ILE A 85 -19.73 17.25 -9.74
CA ILE A 85 -19.75 18.17 -8.61
C ILE A 85 -19.00 19.43 -9.04
N PHE A 86 -19.54 20.60 -8.75
CA PHE A 86 -18.94 21.88 -9.14
C PHE A 86 -19.16 22.99 -8.11
N TRP A 87 -18.39 24.07 -8.25
CA TRP A 87 -18.41 25.26 -7.39
C TRP A 87 -18.44 26.53 -8.26
N LEU A 88 -18.99 27.61 -7.72
CA LEU A 88 -19.11 28.90 -8.45
C LEU A 88 -17.83 29.75 -8.42
N ARG A 89 -16.88 29.48 -7.53
CA ARG A 89 -15.60 30.18 -7.46
C ARG A 89 -14.46 29.19 -7.70
N GLU A 90 -13.52 29.57 -8.57
CA GLU A 90 -12.20 28.96 -8.65
C GLU A 90 -11.50 29.14 -7.29
N HIS A 91 -11.58 28.12 -6.43
CA HIS A 91 -10.75 28.07 -5.23
C HIS A 91 -9.43 27.42 -5.61
N SER A 92 -8.36 28.23 -5.61
CA SER A 92 -7.01 27.83 -6.01
C SER A 92 -6.32 26.85 -5.04
N ASP A 93 -6.87 26.57 -3.84
CA ASP A 93 -6.11 25.84 -2.80
C ASP A 93 -6.91 24.81 -1.97
N VAL A 94 -8.05 24.32 -2.47
CA VAL A 94 -8.71 23.19 -1.80
C VAL A 94 -8.09 21.91 -2.31
N LYS A 95 -7.36 21.20 -1.43
CA LYS A 95 -7.01 19.79 -1.63
C LYS A 95 -8.27 19.04 -2.03
N LEU A 96 -8.42 18.74 -3.32
CA LEU A 96 -9.51 17.92 -3.84
C LEU A 96 -9.45 16.55 -3.17
N ARG A 97 -10.18 16.40 -2.06
CA ARG A 97 -10.75 15.10 -1.74
C ARG A 97 -11.74 14.86 -2.86
N CYS A 98 -11.36 14.03 -3.84
CA CYS A 98 -12.21 13.59 -4.94
C CYS A 98 -13.63 13.29 -4.41
N ALA A 99 -14.51 14.27 -4.52
CA ALA A 99 -15.92 14.13 -4.24
C ALA A 99 -16.53 13.82 -5.61
N SER A 100 -16.64 12.54 -5.91
CA SER A 100 -17.39 12.10 -7.08
C SER A 100 -18.89 12.20 -6.78
N LYS A 101 -19.73 12.34 -7.81
CA LYS A 101 -21.20 12.29 -7.67
C LYS A 101 -21.63 11.06 -6.87
N GLN A 102 -20.95 9.93 -7.08
CA GLN A 102 -21.19 8.67 -6.39
C GLN A 102 -20.98 8.79 -4.87
N LYS A 103 -19.96 9.54 -4.43
CA LYS A 103 -19.78 9.86 -3.01
C LYS A 103 -20.86 10.79 -2.46
N HIS A 104 -21.35 11.73 -3.27
CA HIS A 104 -22.50 12.52 -2.86
C HIS A 104 -23.74 11.65 -2.67
N CYS A 105 -24.04 10.74 -3.61
CA CYS A 105 -25.14 9.79 -3.49
C CYS A 105 -24.95 8.79 -2.32
N GLU A 106 -23.72 8.49 -1.92
CA GLU A 106 -23.41 7.70 -0.71
C GLU A 106 -23.74 8.47 0.57
N LEU A 107 -23.51 9.79 0.59
CA LEU A 107 -23.77 10.66 1.75
C LEU A 107 -25.22 11.13 1.85
N PHE A 108 -25.90 11.26 0.70
CA PHE A 108 -27.27 11.71 0.59
C PHE A 108 -28.03 10.76 -0.35
N PRO A 109 -28.33 9.53 0.10
CA PRO A 109 -29.04 8.55 -0.70
C PRO A 109 -30.46 9.05 -0.94
N THR A 110 -30.73 9.50 -2.16
CA THR A 110 -32.06 9.96 -2.56
C THR A 110 -32.68 8.95 -3.52
N PRO A 111 -34.00 8.65 -3.42
CA PRO A 111 -34.67 7.72 -4.32
C PRO A 111 -34.56 8.10 -5.80
N HIS A 112 -34.41 9.39 -6.10
CA HIS A 112 -34.25 9.92 -7.47
C HIS A 112 -32.88 9.59 -8.08
N SER A 113 -31.90 9.18 -7.28
CA SER A 113 -30.54 8.87 -7.75
C SER A 113 -30.39 7.46 -8.33
N LEU A 114 -31.39 6.57 -8.15
CA LEU A 114 -31.31 5.16 -8.53
C LEU A 114 -32.12 4.83 -9.80
N THR A 115 -31.54 5.13 -10.96
CA THR A 115 -32.09 4.76 -12.28
C THR A 115 -31.74 3.31 -12.64
N HIS A 116 -32.54 2.66 -13.48
CA HIS A 116 -32.26 1.31 -14.01
C HIS A 116 -30.87 1.22 -14.67
N ASP A 117 -30.50 2.27 -15.40
CA ASP A 117 -29.20 2.36 -16.08
C ASP A 117 -28.03 2.29 -15.10
N VAL A 118 -28.18 2.86 -13.89
CA VAL A 118 -27.12 2.86 -12.87
C VAL A 118 -26.94 1.47 -12.27
N ILE A 119 -28.05 0.75 -12.01
CA ILE A 119 -28.01 -0.63 -11.50
C ILE A 119 -27.39 -1.56 -12.55
N ASN A 120 -27.83 -1.46 -13.80
CA ASN A 120 -27.31 -2.25 -14.91
C ASN A 120 -25.82 -1.97 -15.13
N TYR A 121 -25.41 -0.69 -15.11
CA TYR A 121 -24.00 -0.32 -15.20
C TYR A 121 -23.17 -0.95 -14.08
N MET A 122 -23.62 -0.89 -12.83
CA MET A 122 -22.89 -1.51 -11.71
C MET A 122 -22.81 -3.04 -11.85
N LYS A 123 -23.88 -3.67 -12.35
CA LYS A 123 -23.90 -5.10 -12.64
C LYS A 123 -22.88 -5.46 -13.71
N ASP A 124 -22.82 -4.71 -14.80
CA ASP A 124 -21.85 -4.93 -15.90
C ASP A 124 -20.42 -4.75 -15.42
N VAL A 125 -20.15 -3.73 -14.59
CA VAL A 125 -18.84 -3.51 -13.94
C VAL A 125 -18.43 -4.70 -13.08
N LEU A 126 -19.35 -5.26 -12.28
CA LEU A 126 -19.05 -6.43 -11.44
C LEU A 126 -18.81 -7.69 -12.28
N ILE A 127 -19.53 -7.85 -13.40
CA ILE A 127 -19.31 -8.95 -14.35
C ILE A 127 -17.92 -8.82 -14.99
N GLN A 128 -17.56 -7.62 -15.47
CA GLN A 128 -16.23 -7.36 -16.02
C GLN A 128 -15.14 -7.65 -14.99
N ALA A 129 -15.26 -7.14 -13.76
CA ALA A 129 -14.28 -7.36 -12.70
C ALA A 129 -14.11 -8.86 -12.37
N SER A 130 -15.22 -9.62 -12.40
CA SER A 130 -15.19 -11.07 -12.20
C SER A 130 -14.49 -11.78 -13.36
N GLY A 131 -14.79 -11.38 -14.61
CA GLY A 131 -14.14 -11.91 -15.80
C GLY A 131 -12.65 -11.61 -15.86
N GLU A 132 -12.25 -10.38 -15.51
CA GLU A 132 -10.83 -10.01 -15.37
C GLU A 132 -10.13 -10.92 -14.37
N ARG A 133 -10.67 -11.10 -13.17
CA ARG A 133 -10.01 -11.91 -12.15
C ARG A 133 -9.90 -13.40 -12.50
N MET A 134 -10.74 -13.90 -13.40
CA MET A 134 -10.61 -15.25 -13.96
C MET A 134 -9.58 -15.35 -15.09
N THR A 135 -9.39 -14.27 -15.86
CA THR A 135 -8.60 -14.28 -17.10
C THR A 135 -7.18 -13.75 -16.92
N VAL A 136 -6.97 -12.83 -15.96
CA VAL A 136 -5.68 -12.19 -15.71
C VAL A 136 -5.14 -12.52 -14.32
N LYS A 137 -3.82 -12.71 -14.23
CA LYS A 137 -3.12 -13.02 -12.97
C LYS A 137 -3.24 -11.88 -11.94
N TYR A 138 -3.37 -10.65 -12.42
CA TYR A 138 -3.50 -9.45 -11.61
C TYR A 138 -4.73 -8.69 -12.09
N SER A 139 -5.73 -8.55 -11.22
CA SER A 139 -6.95 -7.79 -11.51
C SER A 139 -6.83 -6.37 -10.96
N THR A 140 -7.44 -5.42 -11.68
CA THR A 140 -7.63 -4.04 -11.22
C THR A 140 -8.57 -3.95 -10.01
N SER A 141 -9.40 -4.98 -9.81
CA SER A 141 -10.32 -5.06 -8.69
C SER A 141 -9.58 -5.43 -7.39
N PRO A 142 -9.76 -4.66 -6.30
CA PRO A 142 -9.19 -4.99 -4.99
C PRO A 142 -9.95 -6.13 -4.27
N TYR A 143 -11.06 -6.62 -4.84
CA TYR A 143 -12.00 -7.56 -4.22
C TYR A 143 -11.80 -8.99 -4.69
N THR A 144 -11.84 -9.96 -3.78
CA THR A 144 -11.71 -11.38 -4.14
C THR A 144 -12.83 -11.85 -5.07
N MET A 145 -12.66 -13.01 -5.72
CA MET A 145 -13.74 -13.62 -6.53
C MET A 145 -15.01 -13.83 -5.70
N ASP A 146 -14.85 -14.26 -4.45
CA ASP A 146 -15.95 -14.49 -3.53
C ASP A 146 -16.66 -13.16 -3.22
N ASP A 147 -15.90 -12.11 -2.88
CA ASP A 147 -16.45 -10.77 -2.62
C ASP A 147 -17.24 -10.23 -3.84
N LEU A 148 -16.69 -10.36 -5.05
CA LEU A 148 -17.34 -9.92 -6.29
C LEU A 148 -18.63 -10.70 -6.56
N SER A 149 -18.64 -12.00 -6.29
CA SER A 149 -19.84 -12.83 -6.44
C SER A 149 -20.94 -12.42 -5.45
N HIS A 150 -20.56 -12.11 -4.20
CA HIS A 150 -21.49 -11.61 -3.19
C HIS A 150 -22.03 -10.23 -3.56
N MET A 151 -21.18 -9.30 -4.02
CA MET A 151 -21.61 -7.99 -4.49
C MET A 151 -22.58 -8.11 -5.68
N LEU A 152 -22.32 -9.01 -6.63
CA LEU A 152 -23.20 -9.25 -7.77
C LEU A 152 -24.56 -9.80 -7.32
N CYS A 153 -24.58 -10.69 -6.32
CA CYS A 153 -25.81 -11.22 -5.73
C CYS A 153 -26.66 -10.10 -5.13
N LEU A 154 -26.05 -9.20 -4.35
CA LEU A 154 -26.73 -8.04 -3.76
C LEU A 154 -27.35 -7.13 -4.83
N VAL A 155 -26.63 -6.84 -5.91
CA VAL A 155 -27.15 -6.00 -7.00
C VAL A 155 -28.34 -6.67 -7.71
N LYS A 156 -28.29 -7.99 -7.91
CA LYS A 156 -29.40 -8.76 -8.50
C LYS A 156 -30.63 -8.80 -7.61
N GLU A 157 -30.46 -8.90 -6.29
CA GLU A 157 -31.58 -8.86 -5.34
C GLU A 157 -32.26 -7.48 -5.34
N ILE A 158 -31.48 -6.40 -5.43
CA ILE A 158 -31.99 -5.03 -5.54
C ILE A 158 -32.74 -4.84 -6.86
N GLU A 159 -32.24 -5.40 -7.97
CA GLU A 159 -32.91 -5.40 -9.28
C GLU A 159 -34.22 -6.20 -9.27
N GLY A 160 -34.22 -7.41 -8.70
CA GLY A 160 -35.37 -8.31 -8.66
C GLY A 160 -36.48 -7.89 -7.69
N SER A 161 -36.15 -7.09 -6.67
CA SER A 161 -37.13 -6.54 -5.72
C SER A 161 -38.01 -5.42 -6.28
N ARG A 162 -38.00 -5.22 -7.61
CA ARG A 162 -38.72 -4.18 -8.33
C ARG A 162 -39.90 -4.75 -9.12
N PRO A 163 -41.05 -5.05 -8.48
CA PRO A 163 -42.28 -5.32 -9.20
C PRO A 163 -42.88 -3.98 -9.65
N ASP A 164 -42.80 -3.70 -10.94
CA ASP A 164 -43.42 -2.55 -11.62
C ASP A 164 -42.91 -1.15 -11.24
N SER A 165 -42.91 -0.28 -12.24
CA SER A 165 -42.26 1.04 -12.33
C SER A 165 -42.68 2.11 -11.30
N LYS A 166 -43.46 1.76 -10.26
CA LYS A 166 -44.01 2.70 -9.28
C LYS A 166 -43.56 2.49 -7.83
N MET A 167 -42.86 1.40 -7.49
CA MET A 167 -42.35 1.21 -6.13
C MET A 167 -41.09 2.07 -5.93
N ARG A 168 -41.16 3.03 -4.99
CA ARG A 168 -40.00 3.83 -4.55
C ARG A 168 -38.91 2.87 -4.07
N CYS A 169 -37.71 2.97 -4.63
CA CYS A 169 -36.54 2.27 -4.09
C CYS A 169 -36.35 2.68 -2.63
N SER A 170 -36.05 1.69 -1.76
CA SER A 170 -35.73 1.99 -0.37
C SER A 170 -34.43 2.79 -0.30
N ASP A 171 -34.34 3.77 0.59
CA ASP A 171 -33.14 4.59 0.75
C ASP A 171 -31.89 3.73 1.02
N HIS A 172 -32.07 2.56 1.63
CA HIS A 172 -31.04 1.54 1.83
C HIS A 172 -30.49 0.95 0.52
N SER A 173 -31.37 0.63 -0.44
CA SER A 173 -30.93 0.09 -1.74
C SER A 173 -30.15 1.14 -2.56
N ALA A 174 -30.59 2.40 -2.52
CA ALA A 174 -29.88 3.51 -3.14
C ALA A 174 -28.49 3.70 -2.52
N TRP A 175 -28.40 3.62 -1.19
CA TRP A 175 -27.12 3.70 -0.48
C TRP A 175 -26.16 2.57 -0.87
N VAL A 176 -26.62 1.32 -0.93
CA VAL A 176 -25.76 0.18 -1.31
C VAL A 176 -25.17 0.36 -2.70
N ILE A 177 -26.00 0.72 -3.70
CA ILE A 177 -25.51 0.94 -5.07
C ILE A 177 -24.56 2.14 -5.13
N ALA A 178 -24.90 3.25 -4.47
CA ALA A 178 -24.02 4.42 -4.40
C ALA A 178 -22.67 4.09 -3.77
N LYS A 179 -22.66 3.25 -2.72
CA LYS A 179 -21.44 2.78 -2.06
C LYS A 179 -20.57 1.94 -3.00
N LEU A 180 -21.17 0.97 -3.70
CA LEU A 180 -20.45 0.13 -4.66
C LEU A 180 -19.88 0.96 -5.82
N MET A 181 -20.66 1.91 -6.33
CA MET A 181 -20.22 2.84 -7.38
C MET A 181 -19.09 3.75 -6.90
N SER A 182 -19.19 4.30 -5.68
CA SER A 182 -18.14 5.09 -5.04
C SER A 182 -16.84 4.29 -4.91
N LEU A 183 -16.94 3.04 -4.48
CA LEU A 183 -15.81 2.12 -4.38
C LEU A 183 -15.17 1.83 -5.75
N HIS A 184 -15.96 1.56 -6.77
CA HIS A 184 -15.48 1.36 -8.14
C HIS A 184 -14.74 2.60 -8.67
N VAL A 185 -15.33 3.79 -8.56
CA VAL A 185 -14.70 5.04 -9.02
C VAL A 185 -13.40 5.32 -8.27
N ASN A 186 -13.33 5.05 -6.96
CA ASN A 186 -12.07 5.15 -6.22
C ASN A 186 -11.02 4.13 -6.71
N GLY A 187 -11.44 2.94 -7.12
CA GLY A 187 -10.57 1.93 -7.73
C GLY A 187 -10.00 2.40 -9.06
N VAL A 188 -10.86 2.87 -9.96
CA VAL A 188 -10.52 3.43 -11.28
C VAL A 188 -9.56 4.62 -11.16
N LEU A 189 -9.82 5.53 -10.22
CA LEU A 189 -8.93 6.67 -9.92
C LEU A 189 -7.56 6.23 -9.42
N ARG A 190 -7.52 5.15 -8.62
CA ARG A 190 -6.26 4.62 -8.09
C ARG A 190 -5.45 3.89 -9.16
N SER A 191 -6.11 3.22 -10.10
CA SER A 191 -5.46 2.49 -11.18
C SER A 191 -5.12 3.38 -12.38
N SER A 192 -5.34 4.70 -12.32
CA SER A 192 -5.13 5.63 -13.43
C SER A 192 -5.78 5.14 -14.75
N TYR A 193 -6.94 4.51 -14.63
CA TYR A 193 -7.61 3.84 -15.74
C TYR A 193 -7.86 4.80 -16.91
N GLY A 194 -7.44 4.42 -18.12
CA GLY A 194 -7.61 5.22 -19.33
C GLY A 194 -6.51 6.26 -19.59
N GLN A 195 -5.42 6.29 -18.80
CA GLN A 195 -4.21 7.04 -19.16
C GLN A 195 -3.38 6.26 -20.20
N ILE A 196 -2.77 7.00 -21.13
CA ILE A 196 -2.09 6.47 -22.33
C ILE A 196 -0.90 5.57 -21.98
N ASP A 197 -0.29 5.74 -20.80
CA ASP A 197 1.06 5.22 -20.56
C ASP A 197 1.18 3.92 -19.76
N ASP A 198 0.13 3.35 -19.16
CA ASP A 198 0.34 2.35 -18.09
C ASP A 198 -0.55 1.08 -18.09
N TYR A 199 -1.31 0.82 -19.16
CA TYR A 199 -2.36 -0.23 -19.09
C TYR A 199 -1.87 -1.69 -19.21
N PHE A 200 -0.60 -1.97 -19.52
CA PHE A 200 -0.19 -3.37 -19.79
C PHE A 200 0.51 -4.11 -18.66
N ASP A 201 0.76 -3.48 -17.52
CA ASP A 201 1.28 -4.20 -16.37
C ASP A 201 0.92 -3.44 -15.09
N ILE A 202 0.08 -4.03 -14.25
CA ILE A 202 -0.13 -3.55 -12.86
C ILE A 202 1.20 -3.61 -12.08
N ASP A 203 2.16 -4.42 -12.53
CA ASP A 203 3.53 -4.45 -12.02
C ASP A 203 4.39 -3.26 -12.54
N TYR A 204 3.98 -2.57 -13.61
CA TYR A 204 4.72 -1.48 -14.25
C TYR A 204 3.97 -0.15 -14.34
N SER A 205 2.72 0.00 -13.87
CA SER A 205 2.10 1.33 -13.81
C SER A 205 3.05 2.24 -13.08
N GLY A 206 3.63 3.20 -13.80
CA GLY A 206 4.78 3.96 -13.39
C GLY A 206 4.58 4.47 -11.96
N MET A 207 5.56 4.13 -11.10
CA MET A 207 5.69 4.61 -9.74
C MET A 207 5.18 6.06 -9.66
N THR A 208 4.16 6.30 -8.84
CA THR A 208 3.42 7.57 -8.83
C THR A 208 4.32 8.76 -8.50
N GLY A 209 5.02 9.34 -9.48
CA GLY A 209 5.96 10.46 -9.31
C GLY A 209 7.05 10.28 -8.24
N ARG A 210 7.15 9.11 -7.61
CA ARG A 210 8.11 8.79 -6.55
C ARG A 210 9.27 8.05 -7.19
N GLY A 211 10.47 8.59 -6.99
CA GLY A 211 11.70 7.94 -7.41
C GLY A 211 11.85 6.54 -6.78
N PRO A 212 12.82 5.74 -7.26
CA PRO A 212 13.18 4.48 -6.63
C PRO A 212 13.39 4.67 -5.13
N TYR A 213 13.07 3.63 -4.35
CA TYR A 213 13.25 3.64 -2.90
C TYR A 213 14.64 4.16 -2.51
N GLU A 214 14.67 5.33 -1.86
CA GLU A 214 15.91 5.92 -1.36
C GLU A 214 16.28 5.28 -0.02
N ARG A 215 17.49 4.73 0.03
CA ARG A 215 18.01 4.06 1.22
C ARG A 215 18.35 5.08 2.30
N SER A 216 17.86 4.87 3.51
CA SER A 216 18.39 5.63 4.64
C SER A 216 19.78 5.16 5.02
N TRP A 217 20.55 6.06 5.63
CA TRP A 217 21.90 5.78 6.13
C TRP A 217 21.94 4.59 7.10
N LEU A 218 20.90 4.40 7.92
CA LEU A 218 20.76 3.24 8.81
C LEU A 218 20.70 1.93 8.03
N MET A 219 19.95 1.91 6.93
CA MET A 219 19.83 0.74 6.07
C MET A 219 21.17 0.39 5.43
N ILE A 220 21.90 1.39 4.93
CA ILE A 220 23.23 1.21 4.33
C ILE A 220 24.22 0.62 5.33
N LEU A 221 24.20 1.09 6.58
CA LEU A 221 25.08 0.57 7.64
C LEU A 221 24.73 -0.86 8.03
N LEU A 222 23.44 -1.18 8.11
CA LEU A 222 22.94 -2.47 8.54
C LEU A 222 22.91 -3.52 7.40
N ASP A 223 22.98 -3.10 6.15
CA ASP A 223 22.91 -3.94 4.96
C ASP A 223 23.87 -5.16 4.95
N PRO A 224 25.18 -5.01 5.24
CA PRO A 224 26.09 -6.15 5.31
C PRO A 224 25.77 -7.10 6.47
N LEU A 225 25.19 -6.58 7.56
CA LEU A 225 24.79 -7.39 8.71
C LEU A 225 23.50 -8.17 8.43
N LEU A 226 22.59 -7.62 7.62
CA LEU A 226 21.29 -8.22 7.30
C LEU A 226 21.26 -8.96 5.95
N PHE A 227 22.40 -9.16 5.30
CA PHE A 227 22.52 -9.88 4.03
C PHE A 227 21.55 -9.38 2.94
N ARG A 228 21.27 -8.07 2.88
CA ARG A 228 20.28 -7.45 1.98
C ARG A 228 18.85 -8.01 2.11
N CYS A 229 18.56 -8.77 3.17
CA CYS A 229 17.24 -9.32 3.41
C CYS A 229 16.24 -8.19 3.71
N ALA A 230 16.66 -7.19 4.49
CA ALA A 230 15.86 -6.01 4.80
C ALA A 230 15.49 -5.20 3.54
N ASP A 231 16.42 -5.08 2.58
CA ASP A 231 16.18 -4.40 1.29
C ASP A 231 15.03 -5.06 0.52
N ALA A 232 15.07 -6.39 0.39
CA ALA A 232 14.03 -7.14 -0.34
C ALA A 232 12.64 -6.98 0.30
N TYR A 233 12.56 -6.91 1.63
CA TYR A 233 11.30 -6.66 2.34
C TYR A 233 10.87 -5.19 2.23
N ALA A 234 11.79 -4.23 2.30
CA ALA A 234 11.48 -2.81 2.17
C ALA A 234 10.98 -2.46 0.77
N GLU A 235 11.56 -3.03 -0.28
CA GLU A 235 11.13 -2.86 -1.67
C GLU A 235 9.73 -3.41 -1.90
N GLN A 236 9.45 -4.63 -1.43
CA GLN A 236 8.09 -5.20 -1.45
C GLN A 236 7.09 -4.30 -0.71
N LEU A 237 7.46 -3.80 0.47
CA LEU A 237 6.61 -2.94 1.29
C LEU A 237 6.42 -1.54 0.68
N TYR A 238 7.41 -1.05 -0.07
CA TYR A 238 7.32 0.20 -0.83
C TYR A 238 6.36 0.04 -2.01
N ALA A 239 6.44 -1.06 -2.77
CA ALA A 239 5.51 -1.37 -3.85
C ALA A 239 4.05 -1.48 -3.32
N PHE A 240 3.86 -2.06 -2.13
CA PHE A 240 2.56 -2.14 -1.47
C PHE A 240 1.92 -0.79 -1.14
N TYR A 241 2.70 0.29 -1.02
CA TYR A 241 2.16 1.60 -0.71
C TYR A 241 1.27 2.12 -1.84
N ASP A 242 1.75 2.00 -3.08
CA ASP A 242 1.07 2.53 -4.26
C ASP A 242 -0.06 1.57 -4.71
N SER A 243 0.18 0.27 -4.75
CA SER A 243 -0.77 -0.76 -5.24
C SER A 243 -1.35 -1.68 -4.15
N PHE A 244 -1.69 -1.11 -2.98
CA PHE A 244 -2.30 -1.89 -1.89
C PHE A 244 -3.60 -2.59 -2.32
N SER A 245 -3.57 -3.93 -2.30
CA SER A 245 -4.74 -4.80 -2.35
C SER A 245 -4.78 -5.71 -1.09
N PRO A 246 -5.97 -5.96 -0.51
CA PRO A 246 -6.15 -6.89 0.61
C PRO A 246 -5.49 -8.26 0.41
N GLU A 247 -5.63 -8.82 -0.80
CA GLU A 247 -5.06 -10.13 -1.13
C GLU A 247 -3.53 -10.13 -1.20
N SER A 248 -2.94 -9.06 -1.74
CA SER A 248 -1.49 -9.01 -1.86
C SER A 248 -0.84 -8.77 -0.48
N TRP A 249 -1.51 -8.02 0.41
CA TRP A 249 -1.14 -7.94 1.83
C TRP A 249 -1.25 -9.31 2.53
N SER A 250 -2.34 -10.05 2.36
CA SER A 250 -2.50 -11.36 2.99
C SER A 250 -1.45 -12.37 2.48
N ARG A 251 -1.09 -12.35 1.19
CA ARG A 251 0.02 -13.14 0.65
C ARG A 251 1.36 -12.76 1.28
N PHE A 252 1.66 -11.47 1.41
CA PHE A 252 2.89 -10.99 2.04
C PHE A 252 3.00 -11.46 3.49
N VAL A 253 1.93 -11.27 4.27
CA VAL A 253 1.85 -11.71 5.66
C VAL A 253 2.07 -13.22 5.78
N ARG A 254 1.40 -14.00 4.94
CA ARG A 254 1.56 -15.47 4.92
C ARG A 254 3.00 -15.87 4.60
N LYS A 255 3.63 -15.19 3.63
CA LYS A 255 5.05 -15.41 3.28
C LYS A 255 5.96 -15.13 4.49
N VAL A 256 5.72 -14.03 5.21
CA VAL A 256 6.48 -13.69 6.43
C VAL A 256 6.22 -14.70 7.55
N ASP A 257 4.98 -15.10 7.81
CA ASP A 257 4.62 -16.09 8.83
C ASP A 257 5.28 -17.45 8.60
N VAL A 258 5.23 -17.94 7.35
CA VAL A 258 5.92 -19.18 6.95
C VAL A 258 7.43 -19.04 7.18
N SER A 259 8.03 -17.95 6.70
CA SER A 259 9.46 -17.70 6.87
C SER A 259 9.90 -17.65 8.34
N ILE A 260 9.10 -17.05 9.22
CA ILE A 260 9.38 -16.96 10.67
C ILE A 260 9.31 -18.35 11.30
N ARG A 261 8.27 -19.12 10.97
CA ARG A 261 8.07 -20.48 11.51
C ARG A 261 9.20 -21.41 11.09
N ASP A 262 9.59 -21.39 9.83
CA ASP A 262 10.69 -22.22 9.31
C ASP A 262 12.02 -21.82 10.00
N SER A 263 12.25 -20.52 10.19
CA SER A 263 13.45 -20.03 10.87
C SER A 263 13.50 -20.46 12.35
N ASN A 264 12.37 -20.38 13.06
CA ASN A 264 12.30 -20.80 14.46
C ASN A 264 12.52 -22.31 14.62
N LEU A 265 11.99 -23.12 13.70
CA LEU A 265 12.20 -24.56 13.70
C LEU A 265 13.69 -24.89 13.51
N LEU A 266 14.33 -24.28 12.50
CA LEU A 266 15.76 -24.47 12.24
C LEU A 266 16.63 -23.94 13.38
N ALA A 267 16.30 -22.79 13.96
CA ALA A 267 17.00 -22.25 15.12
C ALA A 267 16.95 -23.20 16.33
N THR A 268 15.82 -23.89 16.53
CA THR A 268 15.68 -24.88 17.62
C THR A 268 16.57 -26.10 17.39
N VAL A 269 16.64 -26.59 16.15
CA VAL A 269 17.56 -27.69 15.79
C VAL A 269 19.00 -27.27 16.00
N LEU A 270 19.40 -26.10 15.50
CA LEU A 270 20.76 -25.59 15.63
C LEU A 270 21.15 -25.31 17.09
N LEU A 271 20.20 -24.84 17.91
CA LEU A 271 20.37 -24.69 19.35
C LEU A 271 20.66 -26.03 20.02
N SER A 272 19.86 -27.06 19.74
CA SER A 272 20.07 -28.41 20.27
C SER A 272 21.43 -28.98 19.86
N THR A 273 21.81 -28.81 18.59
CA THR A 273 23.13 -29.22 18.09
C THR A 273 24.27 -28.45 18.76
N SER A 274 24.12 -27.14 18.94
CA SER A 274 25.15 -26.31 19.59
C SER A 274 25.33 -26.67 21.07
N VAL A 275 24.24 -26.98 21.78
CA VAL A 275 24.28 -27.46 23.16
C VAL A 275 24.92 -28.85 23.24
N GLY A 276 24.56 -29.77 22.33
CA GLY A 276 25.18 -31.09 22.24
C GLY A 276 26.68 -31.02 21.94
N PHE A 277 27.11 -30.07 21.11
CA PHE A 277 28.51 -29.84 20.82
C PHE A 277 29.31 -29.41 22.06
N LEU A 278 28.75 -28.57 22.93
CA LEU A 278 29.40 -28.16 24.20
C LEU A 278 29.53 -29.31 25.20
N GLN A 279 28.66 -30.34 25.13
CA GLN A 279 28.74 -31.50 26.01
C GLN A 279 29.90 -32.45 25.68
N ILE A 280 30.57 -32.24 24.55
CA ILE A 280 31.77 -33.01 24.19
C ILE A 280 32.91 -32.58 25.13
N GLY A 281 33.14 -33.38 26.18
CA GLY A 281 34.11 -33.10 27.26
C GLY A 281 35.57 -32.86 26.82
N SER A 282 35.90 -33.15 25.56
CA SER A 282 37.20 -32.83 24.96
C SER A 282 37.45 -31.32 24.80
N ILE A 283 36.41 -30.49 24.78
CA ILE A 283 36.54 -29.04 24.53
C ILE A 283 36.96 -28.30 25.81
N ASP A 284 36.50 -28.76 26.98
CA ASP A 284 36.91 -28.21 28.29
C ASP A 284 38.32 -28.64 28.69
N ALA A 285 38.75 -29.85 28.31
CA ALA A 285 40.04 -30.42 28.70
C ALA A 285 41.26 -29.72 28.06
N ALA A 286 41.07 -28.97 26.97
CA ALA A 286 42.15 -28.35 26.20
C ALA A 286 42.64 -26.99 26.76
N THR A 287 41.93 -26.43 27.74
CA THR A 287 42.25 -25.11 28.32
C THR A 287 42.36 -25.21 29.84
N GLY A 288 43.49 -24.78 30.39
CA GLY A 288 43.77 -24.84 31.83
C GLY A 288 42.72 -24.13 32.70
N PRO A 289 42.74 -24.36 34.03
CA PRO A 289 41.69 -23.91 34.94
C PRO A 289 41.48 -22.39 34.87
N GLY A 290 40.24 -21.98 34.55
CA GLY A 290 39.81 -20.58 34.54
C GLY A 290 39.80 -19.86 33.19
N LYS A 291 40.25 -20.48 32.09
CA LYS A 291 40.17 -19.89 30.74
C LYS A 291 39.20 -20.68 29.86
N ARG A 292 38.20 -20.00 29.28
CA ARG A 292 37.29 -20.59 28.29
C ARG A 292 37.99 -20.67 26.93
N SER A 293 37.84 -21.80 26.24
CA SER A 293 38.39 -21.98 24.89
C SER A 293 37.73 -21.02 23.90
N ALA A 294 38.49 -20.52 22.92
CA ALA A 294 37.98 -19.66 21.85
C ALA A 294 36.79 -20.31 21.11
N VAL A 295 36.80 -21.64 20.99
CA VAL A 295 35.71 -22.43 20.42
C VAL A 295 34.42 -22.28 21.24
N GLN A 296 34.50 -22.30 22.57
CA GLN A 296 33.34 -22.17 23.45
C GLN A 296 32.67 -20.79 23.30
N ILE A 297 33.48 -19.74 23.19
CA ILE A 297 32.98 -18.37 23.00
C ILE A 297 32.18 -18.26 21.70
N ILE A 298 32.70 -18.82 20.59
CA ILE A 298 32.02 -18.81 19.29
C ILE A 298 30.71 -19.61 19.33
N VAL A 299 30.70 -20.76 20.01
CA VAL A 299 29.47 -21.57 20.18
C VAL A 299 28.44 -20.86 21.07
N TYR A 300 28.87 -20.13 22.10
CA TYR A 300 27.96 -19.29 22.89
C TYR A 300 27.33 -18.19 22.04
N THR A 301 28.08 -17.56 21.13
CA THR A 301 27.52 -16.60 20.17
C THR A 301 26.45 -17.26 19.29
N SER A 302 26.68 -18.47 18.80
CA SER A 302 25.66 -19.23 18.05
C SER A 302 24.39 -19.47 18.87
N ILE A 303 24.54 -19.92 20.11
CA ILE A 303 23.41 -20.19 21.02
C ILE A 303 22.59 -18.91 21.25
N ILE A 304 23.25 -17.78 21.54
CA ILE A 304 22.58 -16.50 21.77
C ILE A 304 21.84 -16.04 20.51
N CYS A 305 22.45 -16.16 19.33
CA CYS A 305 21.80 -15.83 18.06
C CYS A 305 20.58 -16.73 17.78
N SER A 306 20.67 -18.04 18.04
CA SER A 306 19.54 -18.98 17.92
C SER A 306 18.39 -18.66 18.87
N ILE A 307 18.69 -18.40 20.15
CA ILE A 307 17.67 -17.99 21.13
C ILE A 307 17.05 -16.65 20.73
N GLY A 308 17.86 -15.70 20.27
CA GLY A 308 17.40 -14.42 19.75
C GLY A 308 16.42 -14.58 18.58
N SER A 309 16.73 -15.45 17.61
CA SER A 309 15.82 -15.77 16.50
C SER A 309 14.47 -16.26 17.01
N ILE A 310 14.47 -17.21 17.96
CA ILE A 310 13.26 -17.80 18.54
C ILE A 310 12.44 -16.73 19.26
N ILE A 311 13.06 -15.93 20.14
CA ILE A 311 12.37 -14.87 20.90
C ILE A 311 11.74 -13.85 19.96
N VAL A 312 12.50 -13.33 18.99
CA VAL A 312 12.00 -12.33 18.04
C VAL A 312 10.86 -12.92 17.19
N GLY A 313 11.02 -14.16 16.69
CA GLY A 313 9.99 -14.82 15.90
C GLY A 313 8.68 -15.05 16.67
N LEU A 314 8.78 -15.46 17.94
CA LEU A 314 7.63 -15.64 18.82
C LEU A 314 6.95 -14.30 19.15
N LEU A 315 7.73 -13.26 19.50
CA LEU A 315 7.19 -11.92 19.76
C LEU A 315 6.48 -11.35 18.54
N MET A 316 7.03 -11.54 17.33
CA MET A 316 6.39 -11.13 16.09
C MET A 316 5.06 -11.84 15.89
N THR A 317 5.03 -13.16 16.04
CA THR A 317 3.81 -13.96 15.85
C THR A 317 2.73 -13.56 16.87
N GLN A 318 3.11 -13.32 18.12
CA GLN A 318 2.19 -12.89 19.18
C GLN A 318 1.66 -11.48 18.94
N GLN A 319 2.52 -10.52 18.61
CA GLN A 319 2.08 -9.14 18.36
C GLN A 319 1.23 -9.01 17.10
N TYR A 320 1.53 -9.82 16.07
CA TYR A 320 0.78 -9.84 14.83
C TYR A 320 -0.61 -10.47 15.03
N ARG A 321 -0.71 -11.61 15.72
CA ARG A 321 -1.99 -12.26 16.04
C ARG A 321 -2.84 -11.45 17.02
N ALA A 322 -2.23 -10.88 18.06
CA ALA A 322 -2.95 -10.09 19.07
C ALA A 322 -3.55 -8.79 18.53
N LYS A 323 -3.01 -8.23 17.45
CA LYS A 323 -3.53 -7.01 16.82
C LYS A 323 -4.65 -7.26 15.80
N GLY A 324 -5.14 -8.50 15.67
CA GLY A 324 -6.32 -8.82 14.87
C GLY A 324 -6.16 -8.43 13.41
N ALA A 325 -5.15 -9.00 12.76
CA ALA A 325 -4.80 -8.69 11.37
C ALA A 325 -5.74 -9.31 10.33
N ASP A 326 -6.90 -9.85 10.74
CA ASP A 326 -7.87 -10.48 9.83
C ASP A 326 -8.69 -9.45 9.05
N THR A 327 -8.68 -8.17 9.45
CA THR A 327 -9.40 -7.12 8.72
C THR A 327 -8.46 -6.31 7.81
N PRO A 328 -8.62 -6.37 6.47
CA PRO A 328 -7.73 -5.67 5.53
C PRO A 328 -7.76 -4.15 5.67
N LEU A 329 -8.90 -3.58 6.09
CA LEU A 329 -9.03 -2.15 6.41
C LEU A 329 -8.13 -1.71 7.57
N ARG A 330 -7.95 -2.56 8.60
CA ARG A 330 -7.11 -2.26 9.76
C ARG A 330 -5.63 -2.35 9.41
N ALA A 331 -5.26 -3.25 8.51
CA ALA A 331 -3.91 -3.34 7.95
C ALA A 331 -3.53 -2.07 7.18
N VAL A 332 -4.43 -1.52 6.35
CA VAL A 332 -4.21 -0.24 5.65
C VAL A 332 -4.02 0.90 6.64
N ALA A 333 -4.87 0.99 7.66
CA ALA A 333 -4.75 2.04 8.67
C ALA A 333 -3.43 1.94 9.45
N LEU A 334 -3.00 0.72 9.78
CA LEU A 334 -1.74 0.44 10.46
C LEU A 334 -0.54 0.78 9.57
N LEU A 335 -0.54 0.36 8.29
CA LEU A 335 0.50 0.67 7.33
C LEU A 335 0.60 2.20 7.10
N LYS A 336 -0.53 2.88 6.89
CA LYS A 336 -0.58 4.35 6.77
C LYS A 336 -0.06 5.05 8.03
N ARG A 337 -0.36 4.53 9.23
CA ARG A 337 0.14 5.08 10.51
C ARG A 337 1.64 4.87 10.68
N ILE A 338 2.15 3.71 10.27
CA ILE A 338 3.60 3.41 10.31
C ILE A 338 4.33 4.28 9.30
N LEU A 339 3.79 4.46 8.10
CA LEU A 339 4.42 5.23 7.04
C LEU A 339 4.43 6.75 7.27
N LYS A 340 3.47 7.28 8.04
CA LYS A 340 3.51 8.68 8.49
C LYS A 340 4.70 8.99 9.39
N LYS A 341 5.34 7.97 9.99
CA LYS A 341 6.54 8.17 10.81
C LYS A 341 7.78 8.15 9.92
N PRO A 342 8.75 9.06 10.13
CA PRO A 342 10.03 8.96 9.45
C PRO A 342 10.66 7.59 9.74
N TYR A 343 11.15 6.90 8.70
CA TYR A 343 11.77 5.56 8.80
C TYR A 343 10.83 4.44 9.30
N GLY A 344 9.51 4.58 9.17
CA GLY A 344 8.56 3.55 9.61
C GLY A 344 8.60 2.28 8.75
N LEU A 345 8.76 2.44 7.43
CA LEU A 345 8.86 1.34 6.46
C LEU A 345 10.08 0.45 6.73
N GLU A 346 11.25 1.08 6.85
CA GLU A 346 12.54 0.43 7.11
C GLU A 346 12.54 -0.36 8.40
N ARG A 347 12.03 0.23 9.48
CA ARG A 347 11.93 -0.45 10.77
C ARG A 347 11.06 -1.69 10.68
N LEU A 348 9.96 -1.64 9.93
CA LEU A 348 9.10 -2.79 9.72
C LEU A 348 9.82 -3.88 8.89
N ALA A 349 10.53 -3.49 7.84
CA ALA A 349 11.32 -4.41 7.02
C ALA A 349 12.42 -5.12 7.83
N ILE A 350 13.20 -4.35 8.62
CA ILE A 350 14.25 -4.88 9.51
C ILE A 350 13.65 -5.89 10.50
N VAL A 351 12.52 -5.54 11.10
CA VAL A 351 11.82 -6.40 12.06
C VAL A 351 11.33 -7.70 11.43
N CYS A 352 10.83 -7.67 10.19
CA CYS A 352 10.36 -8.86 9.47
C CYS A 352 11.50 -9.82 9.09
N CYS A 353 12.71 -9.32 8.78
CA CYS A 353 13.87 -10.17 8.45
C CYS A 353 14.74 -10.54 9.65
N LEU A 354 14.48 -10.00 10.84
CA LEU A 354 15.37 -10.21 11.99
C LEU A 354 15.50 -11.69 12.42
N PRO A 355 14.43 -12.51 12.47
CA PRO A 355 14.56 -13.93 12.82
C PRO A 355 15.44 -14.72 11.83
N THR A 356 15.22 -14.53 10.52
CA THR A 356 16.00 -15.23 9.48
C THR A 356 17.47 -14.83 9.53
N VAL A 357 17.78 -13.55 9.73
CA VAL A 357 19.16 -13.05 9.82
C VAL A 357 19.87 -13.58 11.07
N LEU A 358 19.21 -13.59 12.23
CA LEU A 358 19.79 -14.15 13.46
C LEU A 358 20.08 -15.65 13.33
N LEU A 359 19.22 -16.40 12.65
CA LEU A 359 19.47 -17.81 12.34
C LEU A 359 20.72 -17.97 11.46
N VAL A 360 20.88 -17.17 10.41
CA VAL A 360 22.06 -17.23 9.52
C VAL A 360 23.34 -16.91 10.31
N TRP A 361 23.33 -15.90 11.18
CA TRP A 361 24.47 -15.60 12.05
C TRP A 361 24.79 -16.74 13.01
N SER A 362 23.77 -17.40 13.56
CA SER A 362 23.96 -18.61 14.37
C SER A 362 24.62 -19.73 13.56
N LEU A 363 24.20 -19.95 12.31
CA LEU A 363 24.78 -20.97 11.45
C LEU A 363 26.25 -20.66 11.11
N VAL A 364 26.55 -19.41 10.75
CA VAL A 364 27.91 -18.95 10.41
C VAL A 364 28.86 -19.09 11.60
N THR A 365 28.43 -18.67 12.79
CA THR A 365 29.24 -18.78 14.00
C THR A 365 29.44 -20.25 14.40
N PHE A 366 28.40 -21.09 14.32
CA PHE A 366 28.53 -22.53 14.57
C PHE A 366 29.50 -23.22 13.60
N LEU A 367 29.39 -22.91 12.30
CA LEU A 367 30.32 -23.42 11.28
C LEU A 367 31.75 -22.97 11.55
N THR A 368 31.93 -21.72 11.99
CA THR A 368 33.25 -21.17 12.36
C THR A 368 33.84 -21.95 13.55
N ALA A 369 33.04 -22.28 14.56
CA ALA A 369 33.48 -23.09 15.69
C ALA A 369 33.93 -24.50 15.24
N LEU A 370 33.18 -25.13 14.34
CA LEU A 370 33.54 -26.43 13.76
C LEU A 370 34.86 -26.36 12.97
N CYS A 371 35.03 -25.34 12.13
CA CYS A 371 36.28 -25.11 11.41
C CYS A 371 37.46 -24.98 12.37
N VAL A 372 37.33 -24.17 13.43
CA VAL A 372 38.42 -24.02 14.42
C VAL A 372 38.78 -25.36 15.04
N VAL A 373 37.80 -26.18 15.44
CA VAL A 373 38.08 -27.52 15.99
C VAL A 373 38.74 -28.45 14.97
N PHE A 374 38.28 -28.46 13.71
CA PHE A 374 38.85 -29.34 12.69
C PHE A 374 40.25 -28.95 12.24
N TYR A 375 40.65 -27.68 12.36
CA TYR A 375 42.00 -27.22 11.99
C TYR A 375 42.95 -27.12 13.18
N TYR A 376 42.46 -26.96 14.41
CA TYR A 376 43.30 -26.82 15.60
C TYR A 376 43.88 -28.17 16.04
N GLN A 377 45.21 -28.31 15.97
CA GLN A 377 45.98 -29.49 16.42
C GLN A 377 45.53 -30.86 15.87
N THR A 378 44.91 -30.89 14.69
CA THR A 378 44.50 -32.13 14.00
C THR A 378 45.53 -32.59 12.95
N GLY A 379 45.60 -33.90 12.72
CA GLY A 379 46.47 -34.49 11.69
C GLY A 379 45.99 -34.18 10.25
N ILE A 380 46.93 -34.23 9.30
CA ILE A 380 46.69 -33.93 7.87
C ILE A 380 45.58 -34.83 7.29
N ALA A 381 45.46 -36.08 7.77
CA ALA A 381 44.44 -37.04 7.36
C ALA A 381 42.99 -36.58 7.61
N VAL A 382 42.74 -35.75 8.64
CA VAL A 382 41.39 -35.21 8.95
C VAL A 382 41.16 -33.87 8.23
N ARG A 383 42.21 -33.08 8.02
CA ARG A 383 42.12 -31.76 7.39
C ARG A 383 41.71 -31.84 5.92
N ILE A 384 42.35 -32.72 5.15
CA ILE A 384 42.10 -32.87 3.70
C ILE A 384 40.61 -33.09 3.38
N PRO A 385 39.91 -34.09 3.95
CA PRO A 385 38.51 -34.33 3.63
C PRO A 385 37.59 -33.17 4.06
N VAL A 386 37.85 -32.53 5.20
CA VAL A 386 37.07 -31.39 5.68
C VAL A 386 37.25 -30.17 4.77
N THR A 387 38.47 -29.87 4.35
CA THR A 387 38.75 -28.78 3.41
C THR A 387 38.09 -29.02 2.05
N VAL A 388 38.14 -30.26 1.54
CA VAL A 388 37.45 -30.63 0.29
C VAL A 388 35.94 -30.46 0.43
N ALA A 389 35.34 -30.94 1.52
CA ALA A 389 33.90 -30.80 1.77
C ALA A 389 33.46 -29.33 1.85
N LEU A 390 34.19 -28.50 2.59
CA LEU A 390 33.92 -27.05 2.66
C LEU A 390 34.08 -26.36 1.31
N GLY A 391 35.11 -26.75 0.54
CA GLY A 391 35.34 -26.26 -0.82
C GLY A 391 34.19 -26.58 -1.77
N VAL A 392 33.68 -27.82 -1.73
CA VAL A 392 32.51 -28.23 -2.52
C VAL A 392 31.25 -27.46 -2.12
N ILE A 393 31.00 -27.26 -0.83
CA ILE A 393 29.86 -26.46 -0.35
C ILE A 393 30.00 -25.02 -0.84
N PHE A 394 31.18 -24.42 -0.73
CA PHE A 394 31.42 -23.05 -1.18
C PHE A 394 31.27 -22.88 -2.69
N LEU A 395 31.81 -23.81 -3.49
CA LEU A 395 31.63 -23.83 -4.94
C LEU A 395 30.16 -24.04 -5.35
N SER A 396 29.43 -24.87 -4.62
CA SER A 396 27.98 -25.07 -4.82
C SER A 396 27.20 -23.80 -4.53
N LEU A 397 27.51 -23.09 -3.44
CA LEU A 397 26.90 -21.81 -3.13
C LEU A 397 27.19 -20.75 -4.19
N ILE A 398 28.45 -20.63 -4.66
CA ILE A 398 28.80 -19.73 -5.76
C ILE A 398 28.06 -20.11 -7.05
N GLY A 399 27.98 -21.41 -7.36
CA GLY A 399 27.23 -21.92 -8.50
C GLY A 399 25.75 -21.54 -8.44
N CYS A 400 25.11 -21.75 -7.29
CA CYS A 400 23.72 -21.34 -7.05
C CYS A 400 23.51 -19.83 -7.13
N LEU A 401 24.45 -19.03 -6.62
CA LEU A 401 24.38 -17.57 -6.70
C LEU A 401 24.54 -17.07 -8.14
N HIS A 402 25.42 -17.69 -8.93
CA HIS A 402 25.63 -17.36 -10.33
C HIS A 402 24.44 -17.78 -11.21
N THR A 403 23.83 -18.94 -10.95
CA THR A 403 22.66 -19.42 -11.72
C THR A 403 21.36 -18.70 -11.34
N SER A 404 21.20 -18.28 -10.08
CA SER A 404 20.01 -17.57 -9.61
C SER A 404 19.95 -16.09 -10.04
N GLY A 405 20.96 -15.58 -10.75
CA GLY A 405 20.97 -14.19 -11.24
C GLY A 405 21.01 -13.13 -10.13
N MET A 406 21.24 -13.52 -8.87
CA MET A 406 21.50 -12.59 -7.77
C MET A 406 22.87 -11.96 -7.96
N GLN A 407 22.93 -10.89 -8.75
CA GLN A 407 24.10 -10.03 -8.84
C GLN A 407 24.31 -9.34 -7.49
N LEU A 408 25.19 -9.93 -6.66
CA LEU A 408 25.60 -9.37 -5.38
C LEU A 408 26.42 -8.06 -5.52
N PHE A 409 26.82 -7.72 -6.75
CA PHE A 409 27.47 -6.46 -7.10
C PHE A 409 26.62 -5.71 -8.14
N PRO A 410 26.33 -4.41 -7.92
CA PRO A 410 25.68 -3.61 -8.94
C PRO A 410 26.63 -3.53 -10.14
N ARG A 411 26.27 -4.17 -11.25
CA ARG A 411 26.78 -3.75 -12.54
C ARG A 411 26.24 -2.34 -12.73
N GLU A 412 27.13 -1.35 -12.67
CA GLU A 412 26.79 0.04 -12.94
C GLU A 412 25.85 0.08 -14.15
N ALA A 413 24.58 0.41 -13.92
CA ALA A 413 23.69 0.91 -14.94
C ALA A 413 24.10 2.36 -15.26
N ARG A 414 25.38 2.54 -15.62
CA ARG A 414 25.98 3.77 -16.11
C ARG A 414 26.46 3.52 -17.53
N ASN A 415 25.53 3.23 -18.44
CA ASN A 415 25.80 3.47 -19.87
C ASN A 415 24.58 3.51 -20.81
N GLY A 416 23.41 3.92 -20.31
CA GLY A 416 22.23 4.15 -21.16
C GLY A 416 21.85 5.62 -21.29
N ARG A 417 21.77 6.35 -20.17
CA ARG A 417 21.14 7.68 -20.13
C ARG A 417 22.10 8.88 -20.29
N HIS A 418 23.40 8.71 -20.04
CA HIS A 418 24.37 9.81 -20.18
C HIS A 418 24.80 10.08 -21.63
N LYS A 419 24.55 9.13 -22.55
CA LYS A 419 24.93 9.29 -23.96
C LYS A 419 23.93 10.14 -24.76
N GLU A 420 22.66 10.20 -24.35
CA GLU A 420 21.64 11.03 -25.01
C GLU A 420 21.67 12.50 -24.59
N GLU A 421 21.98 12.80 -23.32
CA GLU A 421 22.13 14.19 -22.86
C GLU A 421 23.42 14.85 -23.35
N THR A 422 24.50 14.08 -23.55
CA THR A 422 25.75 14.63 -24.12
C THR A 422 25.66 14.85 -25.63
N THR A 423 24.91 14.02 -26.37
CA THR A 423 24.67 14.26 -27.80
C THR A 423 23.75 15.43 -28.06
N THR A 424 22.74 15.66 -27.21
CA THR A 424 21.85 16.83 -27.33
C THR A 424 22.53 18.13 -26.89
N SER A 425 23.39 18.09 -25.86
CA SER A 425 24.21 19.24 -25.45
C SER A 425 25.25 19.63 -26.51
N LEU A 426 25.97 18.67 -27.10
CA LEU A 426 26.92 18.95 -28.20
C LEU A 426 26.23 19.41 -29.47
N ALA A 427 25.04 18.88 -29.80
CA ALA A 427 24.24 19.35 -30.93
C ALA A 427 23.74 20.80 -30.71
N ASN A 428 23.31 21.14 -29.50
CA ASN A 428 22.88 22.49 -29.16
C ASN A 428 24.04 23.50 -29.14
N ILE A 429 25.23 23.10 -28.68
CA ILE A 429 26.44 23.94 -28.75
C ILE A 429 26.90 24.12 -30.22
N ALA A 430 26.85 23.07 -31.05
CA ALA A 430 27.16 23.16 -32.47
C ALA A 430 26.15 24.06 -33.23
N LEU A 431 24.89 24.06 -32.82
CA LEU A 431 23.85 24.93 -33.41
C LEU A 431 24.01 26.39 -32.96
N LEU A 432 24.46 26.64 -31.73
CA LEU A 432 24.82 27.96 -31.21
C LEU A 432 26.07 28.54 -31.90
N VAL A 433 27.09 27.71 -32.13
CA VAL A 433 28.29 28.11 -32.89
C VAL A 433 27.96 28.40 -34.36
N ARG A 434 27.03 27.64 -34.98
CA ARG A 434 26.53 27.95 -36.34
C ARG A 434 25.72 29.25 -36.39
N ARG A 435 24.91 29.56 -35.37
CA ARG A 435 24.17 30.83 -35.31
C ARG A 435 25.08 32.04 -35.06
N LEU A 436 26.10 31.90 -34.21
CA LEU A 436 27.09 32.96 -33.96
C LEU A 436 27.99 33.23 -35.19
N ARG A 437 28.32 32.19 -35.98
CA ARG A 437 29.08 32.36 -37.23
C ARG A 437 28.25 32.98 -38.36
N ALA A 438 26.92 32.88 -38.31
CA ALA A 438 26.01 33.53 -39.28
C ALA A 438 25.75 35.01 -38.97
N THR A 439 25.86 35.44 -37.70
CA THR A 439 25.72 36.86 -37.31
C THR A 439 27.00 37.68 -37.53
N SER A 440 28.16 37.04 -37.72
CA SER A 440 29.44 37.73 -37.94
C SER A 440 29.73 38.11 -39.41
N TYR A 441 28.82 37.82 -40.35
CA TYR A 441 28.98 38.14 -41.78
C TYR A 441 27.99 39.20 -42.29
N ARG A 442 27.42 40.02 -41.38
CA ARG A 442 26.46 41.08 -41.75
C ARG A 442 26.83 42.50 -41.31
N GLU A 443 28.08 42.71 -40.92
CA GLU A 443 28.68 44.05 -40.87
C GLU A 443 30.09 43.99 -41.48
N PHE A 444 30.14 44.08 -42.80
CA PHE A 444 31.08 44.86 -43.59
C PHE A 444 30.50 45.05 -45.00
#